data_AF-A0A383F1U8-F1
#
_entry.id   AF-A0A383F1U8-F1
#
_cell.length_a   1.000
_cell.length_b   1.000
_cell.length_c   1.000
_cell.angle_alpha   90.00
_cell.angle_beta   90.00
_cell.angle_gamma   90.00
#
_symmetry.space_group_name_H-M   'P 1'
#
loop_
_entity.id
_entity.type
_entity.pdbx_description
1 polymer ?
#
loop_
_entity_poly.entity_id
_entity_poly.type
_entity_poly.pdbx_seq_one_letter_code
_entity_poly.pdbx_strand_id
1 'polypeptide(L)'
;MAGQVEGIFGPGGLLSHAKNFEHRLPQQGMAVAVIGALEAGQNLVAEAGTGVGKSLAYLIPAILYGQAHAKKAIIATHTINLQEQLAEKDLPMLQRILPVDFSFTMLKGRANYLCTR
;
A
#
# COMPACT_ATOMS: atom_id res chain seq x y z
N MET A 1 -3.24 -7.25 13.82
CA MET A 1 -2.32 -7.33 12.65
C MET A 1 -1.14 -6.35 12.76
N ALA A 2 -1.17 -5.39 13.70
CA ALA A 2 -0.10 -4.42 13.94
C ALA A 2 1.33 -5.01 14.01
N GLY A 3 1.58 -6.03 14.84
CA GLY A 3 2.93 -6.61 14.97
C GLY A 3 3.48 -7.26 13.69
N GLN A 4 2.59 -7.85 12.86
CA GLN A 4 2.97 -8.35 11.54
C GLN A 4 3.39 -7.21 10.60
N VAL A 5 2.60 -6.12 10.58
CA VAL A 5 2.89 -4.93 9.76
C VAL A 5 4.19 -4.28 10.22
N GLU A 6 4.36 -4.06 11.52
CA GLU A 6 5.60 -3.51 12.09
C GLU A 6 6.82 -4.33 11.68
N GLY A 7 6.73 -5.66 11.79
CA GLY A 7 7.78 -6.60 11.40
C GLY A 7 8.15 -6.53 9.92
N ILE A 8 7.19 -6.29 9.01
CA ILE A 8 7.46 -6.17 7.56
C ILE A 8 8.39 -4.99 7.24
N PHE A 9 8.22 -3.86 7.93
CA PHE A 9 8.99 -2.63 7.71
C PHE A 9 10.29 -2.57 8.55
N GLY A 10 10.49 -3.48 9.50
CA GLY A 10 11.66 -3.49 10.37
C GLY A 10 12.97 -3.84 9.65
N PRO A 11 14.14 -3.63 10.29
CA PRO A 11 15.46 -3.86 9.70
C PRO A 11 15.72 -5.29 9.17
N GLY A 12 15.10 -6.29 9.79
CA GLY A 12 15.14 -7.70 9.34
C GLY A 12 13.83 -8.17 8.69
N GLY A 13 12.93 -7.23 8.38
CA GLY A 13 11.60 -7.50 7.85
C GLY A 13 11.60 -7.93 6.39
N LEU A 14 10.40 -8.22 5.88
CA LEU A 14 10.23 -8.62 4.48
C LEU A 14 10.82 -7.59 3.50
N LEU A 15 10.65 -6.30 3.78
CA LEU A 15 11.16 -5.23 2.90
C LEU A 15 12.68 -5.11 2.89
N SER A 16 13.39 -5.68 3.87
CA SER A 16 14.86 -5.60 3.97
C SER A 16 15.59 -6.25 2.79
N HIS A 17 14.91 -7.16 2.09
CA HIS A 17 15.45 -7.87 0.92
C HIS A 17 15.36 -7.06 -0.39
N ALA A 18 14.71 -5.89 -0.38
CA ALA A 18 14.63 -5.04 -1.56
C ALA A 18 15.96 -4.33 -1.85
N LYS A 19 16.31 -4.18 -3.14
CA LYS A 19 17.63 -3.71 -3.63
C LYS A 19 18.09 -2.34 -3.10
N ASN A 20 17.21 -1.53 -2.50
CA ASN A 20 17.54 -0.23 -1.90
C ASN A 20 16.72 0.00 -0.61
N PHE A 21 16.57 -1.03 0.21
CA PHE A 21 15.86 -0.89 1.47
C PHE A 21 16.60 0.07 2.41
N GLU A 22 15.84 0.97 3.00
CA GLU A 22 16.28 1.84 4.08
C GLU A 22 15.19 1.79 5.15
N HIS A 23 15.58 1.44 6.37
CA HIS A 23 14.66 1.43 7.50
C HIS A 23 14.28 2.86 7.88
N ARG A 24 13.00 3.20 7.73
CA ARG A 24 12.46 4.53 8.03
C ARG A 24 11.38 4.44 9.10
N LEU A 25 11.68 4.88 10.32
CA LEU A 25 10.72 4.90 11.43
C LEU A 25 9.39 5.61 11.09
N PRO A 26 9.37 6.76 10.37
CA PRO A 26 8.10 7.38 9.99
C PRO A 26 7.25 6.51 9.06
N GLN A 27 7.89 5.73 8.18
CA GLN A 27 7.19 4.81 7.27
C GLN A 27 6.54 3.66 8.04
N GLN A 28 7.29 3.04 8.95
CA GLN A 28 6.80 1.97 9.82
C GLN A 28 5.68 2.47 10.73
N GLY A 29 5.88 3.63 11.37
CA GLY A 29 4.87 4.26 12.24
C GLY A 29 3.57 4.56 11.49
N MET A 30 3.66 5.10 10.27
CA MET A 30 2.49 5.31 9.41
C MET A 30 1.79 3.98 9.08
N ALA A 31 2.53 2.92 8.74
CA ALA A 31 1.95 1.63 8.43
C ALA A 31 1.22 0.99 9.62
N VAL A 32 1.80 1.08 10.81
CA VAL A 32 1.20 0.63 12.07
C VAL A 32 -0.06 1.44 12.40
N ALA A 33 -0.04 2.76 12.19
CA ALA A 33 -1.21 3.60 12.39
C ALA A 33 -2.35 3.23 11.41
N VAL A 34 -2.03 2.98 10.13
CA VAL A 34 -3.02 2.59 9.11
C VAL A 34 -3.70 1.27 9.49
N ILE A 35 -2.94 0.22 9.84
CA ILE A 35 -3.55 -1.06 10.22
C ILE A 35 -4.37 -0.94 11.50
N GLY A 36 -3.90 -0.18 12.50
CA GLY A 36 -4.67 0.08 13.72
C GLY A 36 -6.02 0.75 13.45
N ALA A 37 -6.05 1.74 12.56
CA ALA A 37 -7.29 2.41 12.16
C ALA A 37 -8.25 1.47 11.39
N LEU A 38 -7.72 0.62 10.50
CA LEU A 38 -8.51 -0.39 9.78
C LEU A 38 -9.11 -1.44 10.74
N GLU A 39 -8.32 -1.93 11.70
CA GLU A 39 -8.78 -2.89 12.71
C GLU A 39 -9.84 -2.28 13.65
N ALA A 40 -9.68 -1.01 14.03
CA ALA A 40 -10.62 -0.29 14.88
C ALA A 40 -11.86 0.24 14.14
N GLY A 41 -11.88 0.20 12.79
CA GLY A 41 -12.94 0.81 11.99
C GLY A 41 -13.01 2.33 12.12
N GLN A 42 -11.85 2.98 12.27
CA GLN A 42 -11.71 4.41 12.51
C GLN A 42 -11.07 5.14 11.32
N ASN A 43 -11.30 6.45 11.26
CA ASN A 43 -10.62 7.31 10.30
C ASN A 43 -9.25 7.72 10.83
N LEU A 44 -8.24 7.69 9.96
CA LEU A 44 -6.89 8.18 10.25
C LEU A 44 -6.54 9.34 9.32
N VAL A 45 -6.00 10.41 9.91
CA VAL A 45 -5.33 11.48 9.18
C VAL A 45 -3.84 11.39 9.50
N ALA A 46 -3.01 11.27 8.47
CA ALA A 46 -1.57 11.17 8.61
C ALA A 46 -0.87 12.09 7.61
N GLU A 47 0.04 12.93 8.10
CA GLU A 47 0.96 13.68 7.27
C GLU A 47 2.27 12.89 7.14
N ALA A 48 2.78 12.78 5.92
CA ALA A 48 4.09 12.20 5.69
C ALA A 48 4.81 12.99 4.59
N GLY A 49 6.08 13.32 4.84
CA GLY A 49 6.93 14.06 3.91
C GLY A 49 7.20 13.30 2.60
N THR A 50 7.66 14.00 1.57
CA THR A 50 8.13 13.37 0.33
C THR A 50 9.28 12.41 0.62
N GLY A 51 9.40 11.32 -0.15
CA GLY A 51 10.48 10.34 0.03
C GLY A 51 10.33 9.36 1.22
N VAL A 52 9.37 9.57 2.14
CA VAL A 52 9.13 8.68 3.29
C VAL A 52 8.65 7.27 2.89
N GLY A 53 8.23 7.06 1.63
CA GLY A 53 7.70 5.77 1.18
C GLY A 53 6.25 5.54 1.57
N LYS A 54 5.45 6.61 1.54
CA LYS A 54 4.01 6.65 1.86
C LYS A 54 3.20 5.54 1.17
N SER A 55 3.49 5.27 -0.09
CA SER A 55 2.77 4.26 -0.87
C SER A 55 2.77 2.90 -0.20
N LEU A 56 3.95 2.39 0.16
CA LEU A 56 4.05 1.09 0.84
C LEU A 56 3.38 1.11 2.22
N ALA A 57 3.51 2.23 2.94
CA ALA A 57 2.93 2.39 4.28
C ALA A 57 1.41 2.27 4.31
N TYR A 58 0.68 2.69 3.26
CA TYR A 58 -0.76 2.44 3.18
C TYR A 58 -1.12 1.16 2.40
N LEU A 59 -0.32 0.76 1.40
CA LEU A 59 -0.65 -0.40 0.55
C LEU A 59 -0.54 -1.73 1.29
N ILE A 60 0.58 -1.97 1.99
CA ILE A 60 0.82 -3.23 2.69
C ILE A 60 -0.27 -3.53 3.72
N PRO A 61 -0.57 -2.63 4.68
CA PRO A 61 -1.63 -2.91 5.64
C PRO A 61 -3.01 -3.03 4.98
N ALA A 62 -3.31 -2.25 3.93
CA ALA A 62 -4.58 -2.36 3.21
C ALA A 62 -4.76 -3.71 2.49
N ILE A 63 -3.70 -4.23 1.87
CA ILE A 63 -3.70 -5.55 1.21
C ILE A 63 -3.90 -6.66 2.26
N LEU A 64 -3.10 -6.64 3.33
CA LEU A 64 -3.18 -7.65 4.38
C LEU A 64 -4.56 -7.65 5.04
N TYR A 65 -5.08 -6.48 5.41
CA TYR A 65 -6.41 -6.35 5.98
C TYR A 65 -7.51 -6.78 5.01
N GLY A 66 -7.41 -6.39 3.74
CA GLY A 66 -8.36 -6.79 2.70
C GLY A 66 -8.41 -8.30 2.52
N GLN A 67 -7.25 -8.96 2.52
CA GLN A 67 -7.16 -10.42 2.42
C GLN A 67 -7.72 -11.12 3.66
N ALA A 68 -7.33 -10.69 4.86
CA ALA A 68 -7.74 -11.32 6.12
C ALA A 68 -9.25 -11.18 6.40
N HIS A 69 -9.88 -10.12 5.90
CA HIS A 69 -11.29 -9.81 6.15
C HIS A 69 -12.19 -9.93 4.91
N ALA A 70 -11.68 -10.46 3.80
CA ALA A 70 -12.40 -10.53 2.51
C ALA A 70 -13.00 -9.18 2.06
N LYS A 71 -12.23 -8.10 2.24
CA LYS A 71 -12.62 -6.71 1.90
C LYS A 71 -11.80 -6.18 0.72
N LYS A 72 -12.39 -5.24 -0.01
CA LYS A 72 -11.70 -4.52 -1.09
C LYS A 72 -11.13 -3.20 -0.55
N ALA A 73 -9.85 -2.95 -0.80
CA ALA A 73 -9.24 -1.65 -0.57
C ALA A 73 -9.44 -0.74 -1.80
N ILE A 74 -9.81 0.52 -1.57
CA ILE A 74 -9.89 1.55 -2.60
C ILE A 74 -8.84 2.60 -2.29
N ILE A 75 -7.91 2.81 -3.23
CA ILE A 75 -6.86 3.83 -3.11
C ILE A 75 -7.19 4.95 -4.09
N ALA A 76 -7.44 6.14 -3.55
CA ALA A 76 -7.63 7.36 -4.34
C ALA A 76 -6.35 8.21 -4.31
N THR A 77 -5.95 8.73 -5.46
CA THR A 77 -4.78 9.62 -5.60
C THR A 77 -5.07 10.72 -6.62
N HIS A 78 -4.26 11.77 -6.60
CA HIS A 78 -4.55 13.05 -7.26
C HIS A 78 -4.54 12.98 -8.79
N THR A 79 -3.68 12.16 -9.40
CA THR A 79 -3.51 12.12 -10.86
C THR A 79 -3.46 10.69 -11.40
N ILE A 80 -3.74 10.53 -12.70
CA ILE A 80 -3.63 9.24 -13.39
C ILE A 80 -2.19 8.71 -13.35
N ASN A 81 -1.20 9.57 -13.55
CA ASN A 81 0.21 9.16 -13.47
C ASN A 81 0.56 8.58 -12.09
N LEU A 82 0.01 9.13 -11.00
CA LEU A 82 0.21 8.56 -9.67
C LEU A 82 -0.46 7.19 -9.53
N GLN A 83 -1.63 6.99 -10.16
CA GLN A 83 -2.27 5.66 -10.20
C GLN A 83 -1.43 4.65 -10.98
N GLU A 84 -0.89 5.06 -12.13
CA GLU A 84 -0.02 4.23 -12.98
C GLU A 84 1.27 3.84 -12.24
N GLN A 85 1.87 4.77 -11.49
CA GLN A 85 3.01 4.44 -10.62
C GLN A 85 2.70 3.32 -9.63
N LEU A 86 1.50 3.31 -9.03
CA LEU A 86 1.10 2.22 -8.15
C LEU A 86 0.89 0.92 -8.94
N ALA A 87 0.18 1.00 -10.07
CA ALA A 87 -0.22 -0.17 -10.87
C ALA A 87 0.93 -0.84 -11.62
N GLU A 88 1.94 -0.10 -12.05
CA GLU A 88 3.04 -0.61 -12.88
C GLU A 88 4.29 -0.96 -12.05
N LYS A 89 4.43 -0.38 -10.86
CA LYS A 89 5.62 -0.55 -10.02
C LYS A 89 5.30 -1.13 -8.65
N ASP A 90 4.55 -0.40 -7.82
CA ASP A 90 4.41 -0.75 -6.41
C ASP A 90 3.58 -2.03 -6.22
N LEU A 91 2.42 -2.14 -6.86
CA LEU A 91 1.53 -3.30 -6.72
C LEU A 91 2.13 -4.58 -7.33
N PRO A 92 2.73 -4.59 -8.55
CA PRO A 92 3.42 -5.77 -9.07
C PRO A 92 4.65 -6.18 -8.25
N MET A 93 5.32 -5.22 -7.61
CA MET A 93 6.40 -5.53 -6.67
C MET A 93 5.83 -6.21 -5.42
N LEU A 94 4.76 -5.67 -4.85
CA LEU A 94 4.09 -6.22 -3.67
C LEU A 94 3.52 -7.63 -3.92
N GLN A 95 2.96 -7.90 -5.10
CA GLN A 95 2.49 -9.25 -5.48
C GLN A 95 3.61 -10.30 -5.43
N ARG A 96 4.87 -9.91 -5.68
CA ARG A 96 6.01 -10.84 -5.68
C ARG A 96 6.60 -11.08 -4.30
N ILE A 97 6.47 -10.11 -3.39
CA ILE A 97 7.14 -10.16 -2.09
C ILE A 97 6.19 -10.51 -0.95
N LEU A 98 4.92 -10.10 -1.01
CA LEU A 98 3.99 -10.37 0.07
C LEU A 98 3.59 -11.85 0.07
N PRO A 99 3.48 -12.50 1.24
CA PRO A 99 3.08 -13.90 1.35
C PRO A 99 1.55 -14.07 1.23
N VAL A 100 0.90 -13.25 0.41
CA VAL A 100 -0.55 -13.28 0.18
C VAL A 100 -0.85 -13.01 -1.29
N ASP A 101 -1.82 -13.74 -1.83
CA ASP A 101 -2.33 -13.47 -3.17
C ASP A 101 -3.32 -12.32 -3.14
N PHE A 102 -3.16 -11.38 -4.08
CA PHE A 102 -4.11 -10.31 -4.30
C PHE A 102 -4.12 -9.89 -5.77
N SER A 103 -5.26 -9.35 -6.21
CA SER A 103 -5.44 -8.74 -7.53
C SER A 103 -5.71 -7.24 -7.38
N PHE A 104 -5.33 -6.45 -8.38
CA PHE A 104 -5.66 -5.04 -8.42
C PHE A 104 -6.17 -4.64 -9.82
N THR A 105 -6.90 -3.53 -9.88
CA THR A 105 -7.32 -2.90 -11.13
C THR A 105 -7.29 -1.40 -10.98
N MET A 106 -7.09 -0.68 -12.08
CA MET A 106 -7.04 0.78 -12.11
C MET A 106 -8.35 1.32 -12.70
N LEU A 107 -8.94 2.28 -12.00
CA LEU A 107 -10.21 2.92 -12.37
C LEU A 107 -9.93 4.34 -12.85
N LYS A 108 -10.19 4.61 -14.13
CA LYS A 108 -10.03 5.95 -14.74
C LYS A 108 -11.40 6.56 -15.06
N GLY A 109 -11.45 7.87 -15.27
CA GLY A 109 -12.65 8.52 -15.81
C GLY A 109 -12.92 8.07 -17.25
N ARG A 110 -14.20 8.04 -17.68
CA ARG A 110 -14.63 7.53 -19.00
C ARG A 110 -13.85 8.09 -20.20
N ALA A 111 -13.40 9.35 -20.13
CA ALA A 111 -12.67 10.01 -21.20
C ALA A 111 -11.26 9.43 -21.43
N ASN A 112 -10.78 8.55 -20.53
CA ASN A 112 -9.47 7.90 -20.62
C ASN A 112 -9.56 6.48 -21.21
N TYR A 113 -10.71 6.11 -21.75
CA TYR A 113 -10.91 4.83 -22.43
C TYR A 113 -11.24 5.08 -23.89
N LEU A 114 -10.69 4.24 -24.78
CA LEU A 114 -11.01 4.28 -26.19
C LEU A 114 -12.48 3.85 -26.40
N CYS A 115 -13.21 4.61 -27.24
CA CYS A 115 -14.48 4.15 -27.77
C CYS A 115 -14.18 3.14 -28.89
N THR A 116 -14.59 1.89 -28.72
CA THR A 116 -14.39 0.82 -29.71
C THR A 116 -15.51 0.73 -30.74
N ARG A 117 -16.36 1.76 -30.81
CA ARG A 117 -17.49 1.89 -31.74
C ARG A 117 -17.33 3.15 -32.56
#